data_AF-A0A969THH0-F1
#
_entry.id   AF-A0A969THH0-F1
#
_cell.length_a   1.000
_cell.length_b   1.000
_cell.length_c   1.000
_cell.angle_alpha   90.00
_cell.angle_beta   90.00
_cell.angle_gamma   90.00
#
_symmetry.space_group_name_H-M   'P 1'
#
loop_
_entity.id
_entity.type
_entity.pdbx_description
1 polymer ?
#
loop_
_entity_poly.entity_id
_entity_poly.type
_entity_poly.pdbx_seq_one_letter_code
_entity_poly.pdbx_strand_id
1 'polypeptide(L)'
;MSLLDCLPDQAAMRAAFYHQLQTLCQPVAASPQPDVALSVGLETEYLLIDAQGQLITEQQRNALLEHLPDASAELGCSMLETHTRPVPIVDSHGGLLTEAQQVERHARSVATAQGYRLVRLGTYPGCLDDICISRYPDRYRLLLETCMFLRHPDRPVQAGNITLPDDPAIVMGASLATHLNIQLPAGPTAITWLNRSIELMPYLVALAVNSPLLECRDSGYHEIRTPLWKAIFDFAYAEATLGVPATRVGIRPAYYRDWQDYWSDVGDKLFLLGQPEQALAINMKTSGGPYG
;
A
#
# COMPACT_ATOMS: atom_id res chain seq x y z
N MET A 1 27.72 -11.04 -3.55
CA MET A 1 26.46 -11.64 -4.04
C MET A 1 25.96 -10.72 -5.14
N SER A 2 25.76 -11.23 -6.35
CA SER A 2 25.32 -10.41 -7.48
C SER A 2 23.84 -10.06 -7.35
N LEU A 3 23.38 -9.02 -8.06
CA LEU A 3 21.99 -8.59 -7.98
C LEU A 3 20.99 -9.67 -8.41
N LEU A 4 21.44 -10.57 -9.28
CA LEU A 4 20.67 -11.70 -9.78
C LEU A 4 20.54 -12.85 -8.77
N ASP A 5 21.50 -13.02 -7.85
CA ASP A 5 21.50 -14.14 -6.91
C ASP A 5 20.44 -13.99 -5.80
N CYS A 6 19.96 -12.76 -5.56
CA CYS A 6 18.93 -12.46 -4.55
C CYS A 6 17.51 -12.51 -5.12
N LEU A 7 17.37 -12.51 -6.44
CA LEU A 7 16.07 -12.49 -7.10
C LEU A 7 15.61 -13.92 -7.39
N PRO A 8 14.29 -14.19 -7.33
CA PRO A 8 13.78 -15.47 -7.78
C PRO A 8 14.00 -15.62 -9.28
N ASP A 9 13.95 -16.87 -9.76
CA ASP A 9 13.93 -17.19 -11.18
C ASP A 9 12.75 -16.49 -11.86
N GLN A 10 13.03 -15.36 -12.51
CA GLN A 10 12.03 -14.49 -13.10
C GLN A 10 11.26 -15.19 -14.23
N ALA A 11 11.91 -16.11 -14.97
CA ALA A 11 11.27 -16.85 -16.04
C ALA A 11 10.27 -17.86 -15.47
N ALA A 12 10.66 -18.59 -14.43
CA ALA A 12 9.76 -19.52 -13.73
C ALA A 12 8.58 -18.79 -13.08
N MET A 13 8.84 -17.66 -12.40
CA MET A 13 7.78 -16.85 -11.77
C MET A 13 6.78 -16.30 -12.79
N ARG A 14 7.27 -15.77 -13.92
CA ARG A 14 6.45 -15.25 -15.01
C ARG A 14 5.60 -16.35 -15.64
N ALA A 15 6.18 -17.51 -15.92
CA ALA A 15 5.43 -18.66 -16.45
C ALA A 15 4.32 -19.10 -15.48
N ALA A 16 4.62 -19.17 -14.18
CA ALA A 16 3.64 -19.53 -13.17
C ALA A 16 2.52 -18.48 -13.02
N PHE A 17 2.87 -17.19 -13.08
CA PHE A 17 1.91 -16.08 -13.08
C PHE A 17 0.91 -16.20 -14.22
N TYR A 18 1.38 -16.35 -15.46
CA TYR A 18 0.49 -16.44 -16.63
C TYR A 18 -0.33 -17.73 -16.64
N HIS A 19 0.22 -18.86 -16.16
CA HIS A 19 -0.54 -20.10 -15.98
C HIS A 19 -1.68 -19.94 -14.97
N GLN A 20 -1.42 -19.30 -13.82
CA GLN A 20 -2.46 -19.01 -12.82
C GLN A 20 -3.51 -18.04 -13.35
N LEU A 21 -3.08 -16.99 -14.07
CA LEU A 21 -3.96 -16.04 -14.71
C LEU A 21 -4.91 -16.73 -15.70
N GLN A 22 -4.38 -17.61 -16.56
CA GLN A 22 -5.21 -18.39 -17.48
C GLN A 22 -6.21 -19.28 -16.72
N THR A 23 -5.79 -19.93 -15.65
CA THR A 23 -6.66 -20.82 -14.85
C THR A 23 -7.79 -20.06 -14.15
N LEU A 24 -7.47 -18.90 -13.54
CA LEU A 24 -8.39 -18.16 -12.69
C LEU A 24 -9.26 -17.16 -13.46
N CYS A 25 -8.76 -16.61 -14.57
CA CYS A 25 -9.47 -15.57 -15.32
C CYS A 25 -10.20 -16.09 -16.57
N GLN A 26 -9.92 -17.29 -17.09
CA GLN A 26 -10.74 -17.88 -18.17
C GLN A 26 -12.23 -18.08 -17.81
N PRO A 27 -12.60 -18.47 -16.58
CA PRO A 27 -14.01 -18.60 -16.19
C PRO A 27 -14.76 -17.25 -16.15
N VAL A 28 -14.05 -16.14 -15.88
CA VAL A 28 -14.62 -14.79 -15.73
C VAL A 28 -15.17 -14.25 -17.05
N ALA A 29 -14.58 -14.64 -18.18
CA ALA A 29 -15.02 -14.21 -19.51
C ALA A 29 -16.18 -15.04 -20.08
N ALA A 30 -16.41 -16.26 -19.57
CA ALA A 30 -17.29 -17.26 -20.18
C ALA A 30 -18.61 -17.48 -19.44
N SER A 31 -18.72 -17.13 -18.16
CA SER A 31 -19.98 -17.21 -17.41
C SER A 31 -20.64 -15.85 -17.28
N PRO A 32 -21.98 -15.75 -17.40
CA PRO A 32 -22.69 -14.54 -17.00
C PRO A 32 -22.36 -14.31 -15.53
N GLN A 33 -21.56 -13.29 -15.25
CA GLN A 33 -21.25 -12.93 -13.89
C GLN A 33 -22.55 -12.56 -13.20
N PRO A 34 -22.75 -12.97 -11.93
CA PRO A 34 -23.85 -12.43 -11.15
C PRO A 34 -23.77 -10.91 -11.20
N ASP A 35 -24.92 -10.23 -11.22
CA ASP A 35 -24.98 -8.77 -11.19
C ASP A 35 -24.37 -8.29 -9.87
N VAL A 36 -23.06 -8.02 -9.88
CA VAL A 36 -22.32 -7.55 -8.72
C VAL A 36 -22.65 -6.08 -8.59
N ALA A 37 -23.47 -5.75 -7.60
CA ALA A 37 -23.76 -4.37 -7.26
C ALA A 37 -22.45 -3.62 -6.99
N LEU A 38 -22.34 -2.41 -7.56
CA LEU A 38 -21.26 -1.46 -7.24
C LEU A 38 -21.21 -1.29 -5.72
N SER A 39 -20.08 -1.62 -5.12
CA SER A 39 -19.87 -1.48 -3.68
C SER A 39 -18.55 -0.76 -3.39
N VAL A 40 -18.48 -0.12 -2.24
CA VAL A 40 -17.31 0.63 -1.81
C VAL A 40 -16.95 0.31 -0.37
N GLY A 41 -15.65 0.29 -0.08
CA GLY A 41 -15.11 0.16 1.26
C GLY A 41 -13.95 1.11 1.46
N LEU A 42 -13.66 1.43 2.71
CA LEU A 42 -12.52 2.22 3.14
C LEU A 42 -11.62 1.38 4.04
N GLU A 43 -10.33 1.55 3.81
CA GLU A 43 -9.28 1.18 4.75
C GLU A 43 -8.69 2.50 5.26
N THR A 44 -8.47 2.61 6.56
CA THR A 44 -7.90 3.84 7.15
C THR A 44 -6.88 3.48 8.20
N GLU A 45 -5.67 3.98 8.01
CA GLU A 45 -4.54 3.79 8.90
C GLU A 45 -4.48 4.92 9.94
N TYR A 46 -4.19 4.54 11.18
CA TYR A 46 -4.11 5.43 12.33
C TYR A 46 -2.80 5.21 13.07
N LEU A 47 -2.26 6.30 13.58
CA LEU A 47 -1.19 6.28 14.56
C LEU A 47 -1.80 6.24 15.96
N LEU A 48 -1.25 5.40 16.83
CA LEU A 48 -1.67 5.28 18.21
C LEU A 48 -0.64 5.90 19.15
N ILE A 49 -1.10 6.83 19.97
CA ILE A 49 -0.29 7.53 20.97
C ILE A 49 -0.90 7.44 22.36
N ASP A 50 -0.06 7.53 23.39
CA ASP A 50 -0.50 7.65 24.78
C ASP A 50 -0.93 9.07 25.16
N ALA A 51 -1.25 9.26 26.45
CA ALA A 51 -1.67 10.57 26.98
C ALA A 51 -0.56 11.63 26.93
N GLN A 52 0.71 11.22 26.84
CA GLN A 52 1.91 12.06 26.74
C GLN A 52 2.30 12.33 25.27
N GLY A 53 1.56 11.76 24.31
CA GLY A 53 1.83 11.90 22.89
C GLY A 53 2.94 10.99 22.38
N GLN A 54 3.35 9.98 23.15
CA GLN A 54 4.35 9.01 22.74
C GLN A 54 3.69 7.87 21.97
N LEU A 55 4.44 7.31 21.02
CA LEU A 55 4.04 6.13 20.26
C LEU A 55 3.86 4.93 21.20
N ILE A 56 2.77 4.18 21.04
CA ILE A 56 2.56 2.97 21.84
C ILE A 56 3.37 1.79 21.26
N THR A 57 3.65 0.77 22.08
CA THR A 57 4.35 -0.44 21.65
C THR A 57 3.47 -1.39 20.82
N GLU A 58 4.09 -2.32 20.09
CA GLU A 58 3.41 -3.39 19.36
C GLU A 58 2.50 -4.23 20.28
N GLN A 59 2.96 -4.55 21.50
CA GLN A 59 2.17 -5.31 22.47
C GLN A 59 0.88 -4.57 22.86
N GLN A 60 0.97 -3.25 23.09
CA GLN A 60 -0.18 -2.42 23.42
C GLN A 60 -1.15 -2.31 22.24
N ARG A 61 -0.63 -2.14 21.01
CA ARG A 61 -1.43 -2.15 19.78
C ARG A 61 -2.15 -3.48 19.61
N ASN A 62 -1.47 -4.60 19.81
CA ASN A 62 -2.07 -5.94 19.67
C ASN A 62 -3.18 -6.18 20.70
N ALA A 63 -3.03 -5.69 21.93
CA ALA A 63 -4.08 -5.76 22.95
C ALA A 63 -5.35 -4.95 22.58
N LEU A 64 -5.22 -3.89 21.78
CA LEU A 64 -6.38 -3.18 21.22
C LEU A 64 -7.08 -4.01 20.13
N LEU A 65 -6.31 -4.68 19.27
CA LEU A 65 -6.85 -5.47 18.16
C LEU A 65 -7.70 -6.65 18.64
N GLU A 66 -7.46 -7.19 19.83
CA GLU A 66 -8.33 -8.20 20.46
C GLU A 66 -9.79 -7.74 20.64
N HIS A 67 -10.04 -6.43 20.60
CA HIS A 67 -11.36 -5.81 20.74
C HIS A 67 -11.85 -5.11 19.45
N LEU A 68 -11.09 -5.20 18.36
CA LEU A 68 -11.36 -4.54 17.08
C LEU A 68 -11.38 -5.57 15.95
N PRO A 69 -12.50 -6.29 15.74
CA PRO A 69 -12.58 -7.32 14.70
C PRO A 69 -12.46 -6.75 13.27
N ASP A 70 -12.79 -5.47 13.09
CA ASP A 70 -12.72 -4.75 11.83
C ASP A 70 -11.39 -3.98 11.69
N ALA A 71 -10.31 -4.49 12.31
CA ALA A 71 -9.01 -3.84 12.31
C ALA A 71 -7.84 -4.82 12.17
N SER A 72 -6.73 -4.32 11.64
CA SER A 72 -5.48 -5.05 11.43
C SER A 72 -4.27 -4.27 11.95
N ALA A 73 -3.17 -5.00 12.12
CA ALA A 73 -1.86 -4.46 12.42
C ALA A 73 -1.18 -3.95 11.14
N GLU A 74 -0.64 -2.72 11.21
CA GLU A 74 0.17 -2.11 10.14
C GLU A 74 1.66 -2.06 10.45
N LEU A 75 2.45 -1.69 9.41
CA LEU A 75 3.89 -1.92 9.39
C LEU A 75 4.58 -1.38 10.65
N GLY A 76 4.22 -0.16 11.05
CA GLY A 76 4.64 0.42 12.32
C GLY A 76 3.98 -0.26 13.52
N CYS A 77 4.76 -0.55 14.57
CA CYS A 77 4.30 -1.13 15.83
C CYS A 77 3.12 -0.39 16.45
N SER A 78 3.09 0.93 16.27
CA SER A 78 2.09 1.85 16.82
C SER A 78 0.96 2.16 15.83
N MET A 79 0.89 1.43 14.71
CA MET A 79 -0.11 1.64 13.68
C MET A 79 -1.22 0.59 13.71
N LEU A 80 -2.39 1.05 13.32
CA LEU A 80 -3.64 0.29 13.28
C LEU A 80 -4.31 0.66 11.96
N GLU A 81 -4.82 -0.31 11.23
CA GLU A 81 -5.69 -0.07 10.08
C GLU A 81 -7.11 -0.55 10.39
N THR A 82 -8.12 0.25 10.08
CA THR A 82 -9.52 -0.14 10.21
C THR A 82 -10.15 -0.37 8.85
N HIS A 83 -11.06 -1.33 8.78
CA HIS A 83 -11.73 -1.80 7.56
C HIS A 83 -13.23 -1.56 7.67
N THR A 84 -13.82 -0.88 6.70
CA THR A 84 -15.29 -0.88 6.57
C THR A 84 -15.73 -2.11 5.80
N ARG A 85 -16.93 -2.63 6.09
CA ARG A 85 -17.56 -3.61 5.20
C ARG A 85 -17.90 -2.95 3.84
N PRO A 86 -17.90 -3.72 2.74
CA PRO A 86 -18.37 -3.20 1.46
C PRO A 86 -19.82 -2.70 1.55
N VAL A 87 -20.05 -1.45 1.18
CA VAL A 87 -21.36 -0.81 1.17
C VAL A 87 -21.83 -0.65 -0.28
N PRO A 88 -22.99 -1.21 -0.67
CA PRO A 88 -23.55 -1.00 -1.99
C PRO A 88 -23.89 0.48 -2.24
N ILE A 89 -23.55 0.99 -3.43
CA ILE A 89 -23.97 2.32 -3.89
C ILE A 89 -25.28 2.16 -4.67
N VAL A 90 -26.40 2.32 -3.98
CA VAL A 90 -27.74 2.26 -4.61
C VAL A 90 -28.22 3.65 -5.04
N ASP A 91 -27.99 4.69 -4.22
CA ASP A 91 -28.45 6.07 -4.50
C ASP A 91 -27.51 7.19 -4.02
N SER A 92 -26.66 6.94 -3.02
CA SER A 92 -25.74 7.94 -2.47
C SER A 92 -24.57 7.31 -1.70
N HIS A 93 -23.59 8.13 -1.34
CA HIS A 93 -22.44 7.75 -0.51
C HIS A 93 -22.71 7.78 1.01
N GLY A 94 -23.95 8.09 1.43
CA GLY A 94 -24.30 8.24 2.85
C GLY A 94 -24.10 6.96 3.67
N GLY A 95 -24.31 5.79 3.06
CA GLY A 95 -24.05 4.51 3.69
C GLY A 95 -22.56 4.32 4.04
N LEU A 96 -21.66 4.64 3.11
CA LEU A 96 -20.22 4.56 3.33
C LEU A 96 -19.78 5.49 4.46
N LEU A 97 -20.27 6.73 4.47
CA LEU A 97 -19.94 7.69 5.54
C LEU A 97 -20.41 7.18 6.91
N THR A 98 -21.60 6.60 6.97
CA THR A 98 -22.16 6.06 8.21
C THR A 98 -21.33 4.89 8.73
N GLU A 99 -20.96 3.96 7.84
CA GLU A 99 -20.12 2.79 8.17
C GLU A 99 -18.73 3.24 8.64
N ALA A 100 -18.07 4.14 7.91
CA ALA A 100 -16.76 4.68 8.28
C ALA A 100 -16.79 5.37 9.65
N GLN A 101 -17.80 6.20 9.92
CA GLN A 101 -17.98 6.85 11.22
C GLN A 101 -18.27 5.85 12.34
N GLN A 102 -18.93 4.74 12.06
CA GLN A 102 -19.19 3.70 13.06
C GLN A 102 -17.91 2.95 13.42
N VAL A 103 -17.17 2.47 12.41
CA VAL A 103 -15.90 1.77 12.58
C VAL A 103 -14.89 2.64 13.34
N GLU A 104 -14.74 3.90 12.94
CA GLU A 104 -13.84 4.82 13.63
C GLU A 104 -14.26 5.12 15.08
N ARG A 105 -15.57 5.34 15.33
CA ARG A 105 -16.05 5.59 16.69
C ARG A 105 -15.78 4.39 17.60
N HIS A 106 -15.95 3.18 17.09
CA HIS A 106 -15.63 1.95 17.82
C HIS A 106 -14.13 1.88 18.14
N ALA A 107 -13.27 2.04 17.12
CA ALA A 107 -11.82 2.05 17.28
C ALA A 107 -11.35 3.10 18.30
N ARG A 108 -11.87 4.33 18.20
CA ARG A 108 -11.59 5.41 19.14
C ARG A 108 -12.04 5.10 20.56
N SER A 109 -13.23 4.51 20.73
CA SER A 109 -13.76 4.15 22.05
C SER A 109 -12.88 3.11 22.73
N VAL A 110 -12.47 2.07 22.00
CA VAL A 110 -11.58 1.01 22.52
C VAL A 110 -10.22 1.59 22.92
N ALA A 111 -9.59 2.40 22.05
CA ALA A 111 -8.32 3.03 22.38
C ALA A 111 -8.40 3.97 23.59
N THR A 112 -9.45 4.80 23.66
CA THR A 112 -9.66 5.73 24.78
C THR A 112 -9.83 4.98 26.10
N ALA A 113 -10.56 3.85 26.10
CA ALA A 113 -10.74 3.02 27.29
C ALA A 113 -9.42 2.45 27.85
N GLN A 114 -8.40 2.32 27.00
CA GLN A 114 -7.06 1.89 27.39
C GLN A 114 -6.05 3.05 27.57
N GLY A 115 -6.52 4.30 27.52
CA GLY A 115 -5.69 5.49 27.72
C GLY A 115 -4.90 5.95 26.49
N TYR A 116 -5.25 5.47 25.30
CA TYR A 116 -4.61 5.82 24.03
C TYR A 116 -5.49 6.72 23.17
N ARG A 117 -4.88 7.32 22.13
CA ARG A 117 -5.56 8.18 21.15
C ARG A 117 -5.22 7.73 19.74
N LEU A 118 -6.22 7.80 18.85
CA LEU A 118 -6.04 7.62 17.41
C LEU A 118 -5.71 8.97 16.80
N VAL A 119 -4.72 9.01 15.91
CA VAL A 119 -4.35 10.20 15.15
C VAL A 119 -4.35 9.90 13.67
N ARG A 120 -4.97 10.79 12.89
CA ARG A 120 -4.94 10.76 11.42
C ARG A 120 -4.03 11.85 10.89
N LEU A 121 -3.02 11.42 10.17
CA LEU A 121 -1.94 12.22 9.60
C LEU A 121 -1.37 11.43 8.41
N GLY A 122 -0.73 12.07 7.45
CA GLY A 122 -0.10 11.34 6.36
C GLY A 122 1.29 10.81 6.73
N THR A 123 2.07 11.52 7.55
CA THR A 123 3.38 11.04 8.04
C THR A 123 3.59 11.40 9.49
N TYR A 124 4.18 10.48 10.26
CA TYR A 124 4.59 10.74 11.63
C TYR A 124 5.52 11.96 11.68
N PRO A 125 5.15 13.04 12.42
CA PRO A 125 5.91 14.27 12.40
C PRO A 125 7.13 14.25 13.32
N GLY A 126 7.29 13.21 14.17
CA GLY A 126 8.39 13.09 15.13
C GLY A 126 9.69 12.58 14.51
N CYS A 127 10.57 12.04 15.35
CA CYS A 127 11.84 11.44 14.92
C CYS A 127 11.57 10.04 14.34
N LEU A 128 12.10 9.70 13.17
CA LEU A 128 11.90 8.36 12.61
C LEU A 128 12.59 7.28 13.45
N ASP A 129 13.58 7.63 14.27
CA ASP A 129 14.18 6.72 15.26
C ASP A 129 13.16 6.24 16.31
N ASP A 130 12.03 6.95 16.50
CA ASP A 130 10.95 6.53 17.39
C ASP A 130 10.08 5.43 16.76
N ILE A 131 10.15 5.25 15.44
CA ILE A 131 9.33 4.28 14.71
C ILE A 131 9.90 2.89 14.89
N CYS A 132 9.11 2.03 15.52
CA CYS A 132 9.39 0.60 15.60
C CYS A 132 8.60 -0.14 14.51
N ILE A 133 9.20 -1.15 13.90
CA ILE A 133 8.56 -1.98 12.87
C ILE A 133 8.06 -3.29 13.50
N SER A 134 6.80 -3.61 13.23
CA SER A 134 6.17 -4.81 13.78
C SER A 134 6.89 -6.06 13.30
N ARG A 135 6.82 -7.14 14.08
CA ARG A 135 7.38 -8.43 13.65
C ARG A 135 6.46 -9.07 12.61
N TYR A 136 6.69 -8.73 11.35
CA TYR A 136 5.94 -9.33 10.24
C TYR A 136 6.37 -10.77 9.95
N PRO A 137 5.50 -11.54 9.27
CA PRO A 137 5.92 -12.77 8.59
C PRO A 137 7.13 -12.49 7.68
N ASP A 138 8.02 -13.47 7.53
CA ASP A 138 9.26 -13.39 6.74
C ASP A 138 9.09 -12.77 5.35
N ARG A 139 7.88 -12.86 4.77
CA ARG A 139 7.51 -12.24 3.51
C ARG A 139 7.79 -10.73 3.43
N TYR A 140 7.38 -9.95 4.44
CA TYR A 140 7.55 -8.49 4.38
C TYR A 140 9.01 -8.10 4.59
N ARG A 141 9.71 -8.80 5.48
CA ARG A 141 11.15 -8.65 5.66
C ARG A 141 11.88 -8.90 4.34
N LEU A 142 11.58 -10.01 3.67
CA LEU A 142 12.20 -10.35 2.39
C LEU A 142 11.87 -9.32 1.29
N LEU A 143 10.63 -8.82 1.25
CA LEU A 143 10.25 -7.74 0.34
C LEU A 143 11.11 -6.48 0.57
N LEU A 144 11.23 -6.03 1.83
CA LEU A 144 11.97 -4.83 2.20
C LEU A 144 13.48 -4.98 1.95
N GLU A 145 14.06 -6.12 2.31
CA GLU A 145 15.46 -6.46 2.01
C GLU A 145 15.72 -6.45 0.50
N THR A 146 14.78 -6.99 -0.29
CA THR A 146 14.88 -6.96 -1.76
C THR A 146 14.79 -5.53 -2.27
N CYS A 147 13.86 -4.72 -1.77
CA CYS A 147 13.77 -3.29 -2.14
C CYS A 147 15.07 -2.55 -1.84
N MET A 148 15.66 -2.73 -0.65
CA MET A 148 16.95 -2.12 -0.30
C MET A 148 18.06 -2.53 -1.27
N PHE A 149 18.10 -3.81 -1.63
CA PHE A 149 19.12 -4.35 -2.50
C PHE A 149 18.99 -3.92 -3.96
N LEU A 150 17.77 -3.66 -4.44
CA LEU A 150 17.50 -3.16 -5.80
C LEU A 150 17.81 -1.67 -5.97
N ARG A 151 17.97 -0.94 -4.88
CA ARG A 151 18.33 0.48 -4.93
C ARG A 151 19.82 0.67 -5.17
N HIS A 152 20.18 1.88 -5.56
CA HIS A 152 21.58 2.23 -5.72
C HIS A 152 22.28 2.22 -4.34
N PRO A 153 23.33 1.40 -4.12
CA PRO A 153 23.92 1.20 -2.80
C PRO A 153 24.55 2.47 -2.21
N ASP A 154 25.10 3.34 -3.07
CA ASP A 154 25.80 4.55 -2.62
C ASP A 154 24.93 5.83 -2.64
N ARG A 155 23.62 5.70 -2.87
CA ARG A 155 22.74 6.88 -2.99
C ARG A 155 21.86 7.00 -1.76
N PRO A 156 22.05 8.03 -0.92
CA PRO A 156 21.18 8.26 0.22
C PRO A 156 19.73 8.45 -0.26
N VAL A 157 18.77 7.93 0.50
CA VAL A 157 17.35 8.17 0.23
C VAL A 157 17.05 9.62 0.58
N GLN A 158 16.47 10.37 -0.36
CA GLN A 158 16.12 11.76 -0.12
C GLN A 158 14.68 12.03 -0.55
N ALA A 159 13.95 12.74 0.30
CA ALA A 159 12.65 13.30 -0.02
C ALA A 159 12.65 14.77 0.40
N GLY A 160 12.64 15.66 -0.59
CA GLY A 160 12.82 17.09 -0.35
C GLY A 160 14.18 17.44 0.22
N ASN A 161 14.18 18.18 1.32
CA ASN A 161 15.37 18.58 2.07
C ASN A 161 15.77 17.56 3.16
N ILE A 162 15.10 16.40 3.24
CA ILE A 162 15.32 15.38 4.27
C ILE A 162 16.05 14.18 3.67
N THR A 163 17.13 13.77 4.35
CA THR A 163 17.78 12.47 4.11
C THR A 163 17.12 11.45 5.02
N LEU A 164 16.59 10.37 4.43
CA LEU A 164 15.87 9.35 5.18
C LEU A 164 16.84 8.29 5.70
N PRO A 165 16.42 7.49 6.71
CA PRO A 165 17.12 6.29 7.10
C PRO A 165 17.35 5.34 5.92
N ASP A 166 18.41 4.53 6.01
CA ASP A 166 18.71 3.52 5.00
C ASP A 166 17.65 2.41 4.97
N ASP A 167 16.97 2.17 6.09
CA ASP A 167 15.88 1.19 6.19
C ASP A 167 14.54 1.79 5.71
N PRO A 168 14.03 1.36 4.55
CA PRO A 168 12.76 1.84 4.02
C PRO A 168 11.55 1.43 4.88
N ALA A 169 11.68 0.39 5.70
CA ALA A 169 10.62 -0.08 6.58
C ALA A 169 10.22 1.01 7.56
N ILE A 170 11.20 1.76 8.09
CA ILE A 170 10.99 2.89 9.01
C ILE A 170 10.09 3.95 8.38
N VAL A 171 10.40 4.36 7.15
CA VAL A 171 9.63 5.39 6.46
C VAL A 171 8.22 4.89 6.10
N MET A 172 8.10 3.64 5.70
CA MET A 172 6.81 3.01 5.44
C MET A 172 5.97 2.90 6.72
N GLY A 173 6.58 2.48 7.83
CA GLY A 173 5.96 2.43 9.17
C GLY A 173 5.70 3.79 9.82
N ALA A 174 6.12 4.87 9.16
CA ALA A 174 5.81 6.26 9.53
C ALA A 174 4.76 6.89 8.62
N SER A 175 4.39 6.23 7.51
CA SER A 175 3.46 6.75 6.51
C SER A 175 2.10 6.13 6.70
N LEU A 176 1.05 6.95 6.71
CA LEU A 176 -0.32 6.47 6.86
C LEU A 176 -1.18 6.87 5.67
N ALA A 177 -2.19 6.07 5.35
CA ALA A 177 -3.10 6.31 4.25
C ALA A 177 -4.57 6.04 4.57
N THR A 178 -5.41 6.46 3.63
CA THR A 178 -6.82 6.05 3.55
C THR A 178 -7.04 5.56 2.14
N HIS A 179 -7.42 4.29 2.00
CA HIS A 179 -7.68 3.68 0.70
C HIS A 179 -9.18 3.56 0.48
N LEU A 180 -9.62 3.87 -0.74
CA LEU A 180 -10.99 3.63 -1.19
C LEU A 180 -10.99 2.44 -2.13
N ASN A 181 -11.57 1.34 -1.66
CA ASN A 181 -11.77 0.13 -2.42
C ASN A 181 -13.11 0.20 -3.16
N ILE A 182 -13.10 -0.02 -4.47
CA ILE A 182 -14.30 0.04 -5.33
C ILE A 182 -14.47 -1.30 -6.04
N GLN A 183 -15.58 -1.98 -5.77
CA GLN A 183 -15.96 -3.18 -6.49
C GLN A 183 -16.76 -2.82 -7.74
N LEU A 184 -16.23 -3.18 -8.90
CA LEU A 184 -16.88 -2.93 -10.19
C LEU A 184 -17.47 -4.23 -10.77
N PRO A 185 -18.55 -4.14 -11.56
CA PRO A 185 -18.99 -5.26 -12.40
C PRO A 185 -17.84 -5.70 -13.31
N ALA A 186 -17.69 -7.01 -13.51
CA ALA A 186 -16.67 -7.52 -14.44
C ALA A 186 -16.96 -7.08 -15.88
N GLY A 187 -15.90 -6.73 -16.61
CA GLY A 187 -16.00 -6.43 -18.03
C GLY A 187 -15.00 -5.37 -18.50
N PRO A 188 -15.13 -4.90 -19.75
CA PRO A 188 -14.27 -3.86 -20.32
C PRO A 188 -14.35 -2.52 -19.57
N THR A 189 -15.47 -2.26 -18.88
CA THR A 189 -15.70 -1.03 -18.11
C THR A 189 -14.70 -0.88 -16.95
N ALA A 190 -14.24 -1.97 -16.34
CA ALA A 190 -13.29 -1.92 -15.23
C ALA A 190 -11.97 -1.24 -15.61
N ILE A 191 -11.45 -1.49 -16.83
CA ILE A 191 -10.25 -0.81 -17.34
C ILE A 191 -10.51 0.68 -17.54
N THR A 192 -11.69 1.05 -18.03
CA THR A 192 -12.07 2.47 -18.15
C THR A 192 -12.09 3.18 -16.79
N TRP A 193 -12.65 2.54 -15.77
CA TRP A 193 -12.69 3.08 -14.40
C TRP A 193 -11.30 3.16 -13.78
N LEU A 194 -10.45 2.14 -13.97
CA LEU A 194 -9.05 2.16 -13.54
C LEU A 194 -8.27 3.32 -14.18
N ASN A 195 -8.41 3.52 -15.50
CA ASN A 195 -7.74 4.64 -16.16
C ASN A 195 -8.26 5.99 -15.65
N ARG A 196 -9.56 6.10 -15.36
CA ARG A 196 -10.13 7.31 -14.78
C ARG A 196 -9.63 7.57 -13.36
N SER A 197 -9.42 6.53 -12.54
CA SER A 197 -8.84 6.71 -11.20
C SER A 197 -7.40 7.21 -11.29
N ILE A 198 -6.59 6.68 -12.22
CA ILE A 198 -5.23 7.16 -12.49
C ILE A 198 -5.23 8.64 -12.89
N GLU A 199 -6.15 9.05 -13.76
CA GLU A 199 -6.30 10.45 -14.20
C GLU A 199 -6.65 11.39 -13.05
N LEU A 200 -7.54 10.96 -12.14
CA LEU A 200 -8.04 11.78 -11.05
C LEU A 200 -7.13 11.78 -9.81
N MET A 201 -6.28 10.76 -9.65
CA MET A 201 -5.45 10.55 -8.46
C MET A 201 -4.63 11.79 -8.05
N PRO A 202 -3.94 12.51 -8.94
CA PRO A 202 -3.15 13.68 -8.55
C PRO A 202 -3.99 14.79 -7.89
N TYR A 203 -5.24 14.97 -8.36
CA TYR A 203 -6.16 15.95 -7.78
C TYR A 203 -6.64 15.52 -6.40
N LEU A 204 -6.93 14.22 -6.22
CA LEU A 204 -7.33 13.68 -4.92
C LEU A 204 -6.20 13.82 -3.90
N VAL A 205 -4.95 13.51 -4.28
CA VAL A 205 -3.77 13.72 -3.43
C VAL A 205 -3.61 15.19 -3.07
N ALA A 206 -3.77 16.11 -4.02
CA ALA A 206 -3.67 17.54 -3.77
C ALA A 206 -4.79 18.09 -2.86
N LEU A 207 -5.99 17.51 -2.89
CA LEU A 207 -7.09 17.89 -2.01
C LEU A 207 -6.95 17.28 -0.60
N ALA A 208 -6.28 16.13 -0.49
CA ALA A 208 -6.13 15.36 0.75
C ALA A 208 -4.75 15.51 1.41
N VAL A 209 -3.99 16.56 1.06
CA VAL A 209 -2.63 16.79 1.61
C VAL A 209 -2.67 16.84 3.14
N ASN A 210 -1.87 16.01 3.79
CA ASN A 210 -1.85 15.93 5.26
C ASN A 210 -0.50 15.47 5.83
N SER A 211 0.61 15.75 5.14
CA SER A 211 1.94 15.31 5.55
C SER A 211 3.04 16.36 5.30
N PRO A 212 2.92 17.58 5.85
CA PRO A 212 3.95 18.60 5.63
C PRO A 212 5.22 18.39 6.45
N LEU A 213 5.14 17.62 7.53
CA LEU A 213 6.21 17.44 8.50
C LEU A 213 6.79 16.03 8.47
N LEU A 214 8.11 15.93 8.66
CA LEU A 214 8.86 14.69 8.83
C LEU A 214 10.15 15.02 9.60
N GLU A 215 10.62 14.14 10.49
CA GLU A 215 11.86 14.38 11.27
C GLU A 215 11.81 15.66 12.11
N CYS A 216 10.65 15.95 12.72
CA CYS A 216 10.38 17.19 13.46
C CYS A 216 10.59 18.49 12.65
N ARG A 217 10.55 18.42 11.30
CA ARG A 217 10.87 19.55 10.40
C ARG A 217 9.86 19.68 9.29
N ASP A 218 9.77 20.88 8.74
CA ASP A 218 9.09 21.13 7.46
C ASP A 218 9.86 20.45 6.33
N SER A 219 9.16 19.59 5.59
CA SER A 219 9.71 18.82 4.48
C SER A 219 9.88 19.63 3.18
N GLY A 220 9.30 20.83 3.11
CA GLY A 220 9.16 21.63 1.89
C GLY A 220 7.99 21.20 0.99
N TYR A 221 7.19 20.22 1.42
CA TYR A 221 6.01 19.73 0.70
C TYR A 221 4.77 19.89 1.57
N HIS A 222 3.60 20.07 0.95
CA HIS A 222 2.32 19.90 1.65
C HIS A 222 1.96 18.42 1.86
N GLU A 223 2.51 17.55 1.00
CA GLU A 223 2.32 16.10 1.03
C GLU A 223 3.64 15.39 0.69
N ILE A 224 4.42 15.04 1.72
CA ILE A 224 5.75 14.42 1.58
C ILE A 224 5.69 12.93 1.24
N ARG A 225 4.57 12.22 1.50
CA ARG A 225 4.49 10.76 1.23
C ARG A 225 4.77 10.43 -0.22
N THR A 226 4.26 11.23 -1.17
CA THR A 226 4.45 10.93 -2.60
C THR A 226 5.94 10.96 -2.98
N PRO A 227 6.72 12.00 -2.62
CA PRO A 227 8.18 11.95 -2.71
C PRO A 227 8.84 10.78 -1.96
N LEU A 228 8.41 10.47 -0.73
CA LEU A 228 8.97 9.36 0.06
C LEU A 228 8.83 8.03 -0.66
N TRP A 229 7.62 7.70 -1.12
CA TRP A 229 7.35 6.47 -1.85
C TRP A 229 8.17 6.39 -3.14
N LYS A 230 8.33 7.50 -3.88
CA LYS A 230 9.20 7.52 -5.06
C LYS A 230 10.67 7.27 -4.72
N ALA A 231 11.16 7.83 -3.62
CA ALA A 231 12.56 7.68 -3.21
C ALA A 231 12.88 6.27 -2.71
N ILE A 232 11.96 5.65 -1.97
CA ILE A 232 12.10 4.29 -1.46
C ILE A 232 12.03 3.26 -2.59
N PHE A 233 11.19 3.49 -3.60
CA PHE A 233 11.00 2.58 -4.71
C PHE A 233 11.69 3.06 -6.00
N ASP A 234 12.77 3.87 -5.86
CA ASP A 234 13.64 4.25 -6.98
C ASP A 234 14.54 3.07 -7.34
N PHE A 235 14.06 2.25 -8.28
CA PHE A 235 14.76 1.08 -8.79
C PHE A 235 15.44 1.32 -10.14
N ALA A 236 15.65 2.58 -10.54
CA ALA A 236 16.28 2.91 -11.82
C ALA A 236 17.66 2.23 -11.99
N TYR A 237 18.41 2.04 -10.91
CA TYR A 237 19.66 1.29 -10.91
C TYR A 237 19.46 -0.19 -11.28
N ALA A 238 18.49 -0.86 -10.66
CA ALA A 238 18.15 -2.23 -11.01
C ALA A 238 17.61 -2.35 -12.44
N GLU A 239 16.79 -1.41 -12.91
CA GLU A 239 16.28 -1.40 -14.28
C GLU A 239 17.41 -1.30 -15.31
N ALA A 240 18.36 -0.38 -15.08
CA ALA A 240 19.54 -0.23 -15.94
C ALA A 240 20.45 -1.47 -15.92
N THR A 241 20.55 -2.14 -14.77
CA THR A 241 21.44 -3.30 -14.58
C THR A 241 20.83 -4.60 -15.11
N LEU A 242 19.52 -4.79 -14.90
CA LEU A 242 18.80 -6.03 -15.24
C LEU A 242 18.11 -5.97 -16.61
N GLY A 243 17.89 -4.77 -17.15
CA GLY A 243 17.13 -4.57 -18.40
C GLY A 243 15.65 -4.92 -18.27
N VAL A 244 15.08 -4.93 -17.06
CA VAL A 244 13.65 -5.19 -16.81
C VAL A 244 13.02 -4.05 -16.02
N PRO A 245 11.75 -3.69 -16.27
CA PRO A 245 11.04 -2.72 -15.45
C PRO A 245 10.92 -3.20 -14.00
N ALA A 246 11.42 -2.40 -13.06
CA ALA A 246 11.41 -2.70 -11.63
C ALA A 246 10.52 -1.72 -10.86
N THR A 247 10.36 -0.49 -11.36
CA THR A 247 9.58 0.56 -10.74
C THR A 247 8.11 0.17 -10.62
N ARG A 248 7.64 0.09 -9.38
CA ARG A 248 6.27 -0.32 -9.00
C ARG A 248 5.41 0.84 -8.50
N VAL A 249 6.01 2.02 -8.33
CA VAL A 249 5.37 3.20 -7.72
C VAL A 249 5.41 4.37 -8.70
N GLY A 250 4.27 5.06 -8.84
CA GLY A 250 4.18 6.29 -9.59
C GLY A 250 3.08 6.29 -10.64
N ILE A 251 2.98 7.41 -11.37
CA ILE A 251 2.02 7.58 -12.46
C ILE A 251 2.61 6.93 -13.72
N ARG A 252 1.87 6.01 -14.32
CA ARG A 252 2.27 5.38 -15.59
C ARG A 252 2.30 6.41 -16.72
N PRO A 253 3.19 6.24 -17.72
CA PRO A 253 3.24 7.14 -18.87
C PRO A 253 2.02 6.99 -19.79
N ALA A 254 1.28 5.88 -19.67
CA ALA A 254 0.12 5.59 -20.51
C ALA A 254 -0.99 4.87 -19.73
N TYR A 255 -2.22 5.05 -20.19
CA TYR A 255 -3.40 4.32 -19.73
C TYR A 255 -3.43 2.89 -20.31
N TYR A 256 -4.13 1.99 -19.63
CA TYR A 256 -4.32 0.62 -20.10
C TYR A 256 -5.32 0.57 -21.26
N ARG A 257 -4.99 -0.18 -22.31
CA ARG A 257 -5.89 -0.39 -23.45
C ARG A 257 -7.01 -1.38 -23.14
N ASP A 258 -6.65 -2.46 -22.47
CA ASP A 258 -7.53 -3.57 -22.11
C ASP A 258 -6.94 -4.39 -20.96
N TRP A 259 -7.59 -5.49 -20.60
CA TRP A 259 -7.13 -6.40 -19.56
C TRP A 259 -5.83 -7.11 -19.91
N GLN A 260 -5.57 -7.41 -21.18
CA GLN A 260 -4.32 -8.05 -21.58
C GLN A 260 -3.14 -7.09 -21.37
N ASP A 261 -3.31 -5.82 -21.70
CA ASP A 261 -2.35 -4.75 -21.45
C ASP A 261 -2.06 -4.58 -19.96
N TYR A 262 -3.11 -4.60 -19.12
CA TYR A 262 -2.99 -4.56 -17.66
C TYR A 262 -2.21 -5.76 -17.10
N TRP A 263 -2.60 -6.97 -17.47
CA TRP A 263 -1.95 -8.18 -16.96
C TRP A 263 -0.53 -8.35 -17.47
N SER A 264 -0.24 -7.87 -18.69
CA SER A 264 1.12 -7.84 -19.21
C SER A 264 1.98 -6.90 -18.38
N ASP A 265 1.52 -5.67 -18.09
CA ASP A 265 2.22 -4.72 -17.21
C ASP A 265 2.51 -5.31 -15.82
N VAL A 266 1.48 -5.91 -15.20
CA VAL A 266 1.65 -6.55 -13.88
C VAL A 266 2.64 -7.71 -13.97
N GLY A 267 2.47 -8.61 -14.94
CA GLY A 267 3.34 -9.75 -15.14
C GLY A 267 4.79 -9.37 -15.48
N ASP A 268 5.00 -8.27 -16.19
CA ASP A 268 6.30 -7.77 -16.66
C ASP A 268 7.19 -7.16 -15.58
N LYS A 269 6.59 -6.74 -14.47
CA LYS A 269 7.34 -6.24 -13.30
C LYS A 269 8.20 -7.34 -12.66
N LEU A 270 9.31 -6.90 -12.08
CA LEU A 270 10.27 -7.76 -11.37
C LEU A 270 9.63 -8.48 -10.16
N PHE A 271 9.61 -9.81 -10.16
CA PHE A 271 9.11 -10.59 -9.02
C PHE A 271 10.09 -10.53 -7.86
N LEU A 272 9.61 -10.12 -6.69
CA LEU A 272 10.44 -9.90 -5.49
C LEU A 272 10.51 -11.13 -4.58
N LEU A 273 9.63 -12.12 -4.78
CA LEU A 273 9.52 -13.32 -3.94
C LEU A 273 9.43 -14.57 -4.80
N GLY A 274 10.20 -15.61 -4.45
CA GLY A 274 10.27 -16.89 -5.18
C GLY A 274 9.24 -17.91 -4.74
N GLN A 275 7.97 -17.67 -5.03
CA GLN A 275 6.86 -18.57 -4.70
C GLN A 275 5.99 -18.82 -5.94
N PRO A 276 6.45 -19.67 -6.88
CA PRO A 276 5.76 -19.90 -8.15
C PRO A 276 4.30 -20.32 -7.97
N GLU A 277 3.97 -21.11 -6.95
CA GLU A 277 2.62 -21.59 -6.66
C GLU A 277 1.65 -20.48 -6.22
N GLN A 278 2.15 -19.30 -5.85
CA GLN A 278 1.38 -18.11 -5.46
C GLN A 278 1.73 -16.87 -6.30
N ALA A 279 2.40 -17.05 -7.45
CA ALA A 279 2.93 -15.97 -8.28
C ALA A 279 1.91 -14.87 -8.60
N LEU A 280 0.66 -15.21 -8.95
CA LEU A 280 -0.39 -14.22 -9.21
C LEU A 280 -0.73 -13.40 -7.96
N ALA A 281 -1.07 -14.08 -6.86
CA ALA A 281 -1.50 -13.42 -5.62
C ALA A 281 -0.40 -12.52 -5.04
N ILE A 282 0.84 -12.99 -5.06
CA ILE A 282 2.00 -12.23 -4.56
C ILE A 282 2.28 -11.04 -5.46
N ASN A 283 2.28 -11.22 -6.77
CA ASN A 283 2.58 -10.14 -7.68
C ASN A 283 1.46 -9.09 -7.66
N MET A 284 0.19 -9.45 -7.49
CA MET A 284 -0.88 -8.47 -7.29
C MET A 284 -0.66 -7.64 -6.01
N LYS A 285 -0.35 -8.30 -4.88
CA LYS A 285 -0.08 -7.60 -3.61
C LYS A 285 1.16 -6.70 -3.65
N THR A 286 2.16 -7.06 -4.43
CA THR A 286 3.41 -6.28 -4.57
C THR A 286 3.39 -5.29 -5.74
N SER A 287 2.39 -5.36 -6.63
CA SER A 287 2.21 -4.43 -7.75
C SER A 287 1.23 -3.30 -7.45
N GLY A 288 0.44 -3.42 -6.37
CA GLY A 288 -0.59 -2.44 -6.02
C GLY A 288 -0.04 -1.06 -5.66
N GLY A 289 1.15 -0.97 -5.04
CA GLY A 289 1.60 0.29 -4.44
C GLY A 289 0.53 0.90 -3.49
N PRO A 290 0.77 2.07 -2.90
CA PRO A 290 -0.23 2.75 -2.06
C PRO A 290 -1.35 3.43 -2.88
N TYR A 291 -1.52 3.10 -4.17
CA TYR A 291 -2.45 3.78 -5.09
C TYR A 291 -3.36 2.83 -5.88
N GLY A 292 -3.35 1.53 -5.56
CA GLY A 292 -4.10 0.49 -6.25
C GLY A 292 -5.03 -0.28 -5.33
#